data_AF-A0A0J7IG15-F1
#
_entry.id   AF-A0A0J7IG15-F1
#
_cell.length_a   1.000
_cell.length_b   1.000
_cell.length_c   1.000
_cell.angle_alpha   90.00
_cell.angle_beta   90.00
_cell.angle_gamma   90.00
#
_symmetry.space_group_name_H-M   'P 1'
#
loop_
_entity.id
_entity.type
_entity.pdbx_description
1 polymer ?
#
loop_
_entity_poly.entity_id
_entity_poly.type
_entity_poly.pdbx_seq_one_letter_code
_entity_poly.pdbx_strand_id
1 'polypeptide(L)' 'MKNLKKLSRKELKIVKAGQVWFADTSCGVQATTTQDWTPQQASEWRDKIEANYCPKPTHSGSSNGVV' A
#
# COMPACT_ATOMS: atom_id res chain seq x y z
N MET A 1 -3.93 -20.09 27.23
CA MET A 1 -4.28 -18.76 26.69
C MET A 1 -3.06 -17.86 26.82
N LYS A 2 -2.63 -17.16 25.76
CA LYS A 2 -1.45 -16.27 25.83
C LYS A 2 -1.78 -15.09 26.75
N ASN A 3 -0.99 -14.90 27.81
CA ASN A 3 -1.13 -13.77 28.75
C ASN A 3 -0.72 -12.47 28.05
N LEU A 4 -1.65 -11.84 27.34
CA LEU A 4 -1.44 -10.51 26.77
C LEU A 4 -1.38 -9.51 27.93
N LYS A 5 -0.20 -8.94 28.19
CA LYS A 5 -0.03 -7.87 29.17
C LYS A 5 -0.91 -6.69 28.75
N LYS A 6 -1.90 -6.34 29.58
CA LYS A 6 -2.63 -5.09 29.46
C LYS A 6 -1.66 -3.95 29.71
N LEU A 7 -1.31 -3.22 28.65
CA LEU A 7 -0.53 -2.00 28.76
C LEU A 7 -1.33 -0.93 29.51
N SER A 8 -0.65 -0.22 30.40
CA SER A 8 -1.21 0.93 31.10
C SER A 8 -1.44 2.10 30.13
N ARG A 9 -2.32 3.07 30.49
CA ARG A 9 -2.56 4.28 29.69
C ARG A 9 -1.29 5.06 29.34
N LYS A 10 -0.26 5.01 30.19
CA LYS A 10 1.04 5.65 29.92
C LYS A 10 1.80 4.89 28.83
N GLU A 11 1.82 3.57 28.88
CA GLU A 11 2.45 2.73 27.86
C GLU A 11 1.72 2.83 26.52
N LEU A 12 0.38 2.92 26.53
CA LEU A 12 -0.42 3.14 25.32
C LEU A 12 -0.11 4.46 24.61
N LYS A 13 0.36 5.49 25.33
CA LYS A 13 0.82 6.75 24.71
C LYS A 13 2.18 6.60 24.00
N ILE A 14 2.99 5.64 24.43
CA ILE A 14 4.30 5.33 23.83
C ILE A 14 4.11 4.45 22.60
N VAL A 15 3.05 3.64 22.58
CA VAL A 15 2.58 2.92 21.39
C VAL A 15 2.05 3.95 20.39
N LYS A 16 2.96 4.58 19.65
CA LYS A 16 2.62 5.21 18.39
C LYS A 16 2.14 4.08 17.49
N ALA A 17 0.87 4.07 17.13
CA ALA A 17 0.49 3.46 15.86
C ALA A 17 1.38 4.16 14.83
N GLY A 18 2.38 3.44 14.29
CA GLY A 18 3.39 4.03 13.41
C GLY A 18 2.74 4.79 12.26
N GLN A 19 3.48 5.67 11.62
CA GLN A 19 2.95 6.42 10.47
C GLN A 19 2.50 5.43 9.40
N VAL A 20 1.20 5.45 9.09
CA VAL A 20 0.59 4.55 8.13
C VAL A 20 0.47 5.25 6.79
N TRP A 21 1.03 4.64 5.76
CA TRP A 21 0.91 5.08 4.38
C TRP A 21 -0.09 4.19 3.65
N PHE A 22 -0.98 4.82 2.88
CA PHE A 22 -1.99 4.17 2.08
C PHE A 22 -1.76 4.47 0.59
N ALA A 23 -1.88 3.44 -0.24
CA ALA A 23 -1.90 3.53 -1.69
C ALA A 23 -3.21 2.93 -2.20
N ASP A 24 -4.04 3.75 -2.82
CA ASP A 24 -5.20 3.29 -3.60
C ASP A 24 -4.86 3.47 -5.06
N THR A 25 -4.95 2.38 -5.81
CA THR A 25 -4.61 2.38 -7.23
C THR A 25 -5.84 2.50 -8.12
N SER A 26 -5.64 2.93 -9.37
CA SER A 26 -6.75 3.14 -10.32
C SER A 26 -7.52 1.86 -10.67
N CYS A 27 -6.89 0.69 -10.56
CA CYS A 27 -7.50 -0.61 -10.79
C CYS A 27 -8.10 -1.24 -9.53
N GLY A 28 -8.19 -0.49 -8.43
CA GLY A 28 -8.86 -0.93 -7.20
C GLY A 28 -8.01 -1.77 -6.24
N VAL A 29 -6.69 -1.85 -6.46
CA VAL A 29 -5.77 -2.45 -5.49
C VAL A 29 -5.46 -1.44 -4.38
N GLN A 30 -5.62 -1.89 -3.14
CA GLN A 30 -5.31 -1.12 -1.95
C GLN A 30 -4.07 -1.73 -1.27
N ALA A 31 -3.08 -0.89 -0.96
CA ALA A 31 -1.91 -1.29 -0.20
C ALA A 31 -1.70 -0.37 1.00
N THR A 32 -1.27 -0.95 2.12
CA THR A 32 -0.98 -0.21 3.34
C THR A 32 0.38 -0.62 3.89
N THR A 33 1.16 0.34 4.37
CA THR A 33 2.45 0.08 4.99
C THR A 33 2.66 1.00 6.19
N THR A 34 3.33 0.46 7.21
CA THR A 34 3.65 1.18 8.46
C THR A 34 5.13 1.50 8.55
N GLN A 35 5.84 1.49 7.42
CA GLN A 35 7.27 1.77 7.39
C GLN A 35 7.55 3.25 7.70
N ASP A 36 8.61 3.49 8.48
CA ASP A 36 9.13 4.83 8.78
C ASP A 36 9.81 5.44 7.54
N TRP A 37 8.98 5.83 6.58
CA TRP A 37 9.40 6.49 5.35
C TRP A 37 9.22 7.99 5.43
N THR A 38 10.01 8.70 4.64
CA THR A 38 9.74 10.11 4.36
C THR A 38 8.51 10.24 3.46
N PRO A 39 7.84 11.41 3.43
CA PRO A 39 6.73 11.66 2.51
C PRO A 39 7.08 11.44 1.02
N GLN A 40 8.34 11.67 0.67
CA GLN A 40 8.85 11.48 -0.68
C GLN A 40 8.94 9.99 -1.03
N GLN A 41 9.51 9.17 -0.14
CA GLN A 41 9.58 7.71 -0.30
C GLN A 41 8.19 7.07 -0.36
N ALA A 42 7.25 7.56 0.45
CA ALA A 42 5.87 7.08 0.41
C ALA A 42 5.16 7.41 -0.92
N SER A 43 5.52 8.54 -1.55
CA SER A 43 4.98 8.90 -2.87
C SER A 43 5.55 8.00 -3.96
N GLU A 44 6.86 7.78 -3.97
CA GLU A 44 7.50 6.84 -4.90
C GLU A 44 6.97 5.40 -4.75
N TRP A 45 6.68 4.98 -3.50
CA TRP A 45 6.05 3.69 -3.25
C TRP A 45 4.64 3.62 -3.84
N ARG A 46 3.80 4.65 -3.67
CA ARG A 46 2.46 4.70 -4.27
C ARG A 46 2.52 4.56 -5.79
N ASP A 47 3.45 5.28 -6.43
CA ASP A 47 3.65 5.20 -7.89
C ASP A 47 4.10 3.81 -8.35
N LYS A 48 4.96 3.14 -7.57
CA LYS A 48 5.36 1.75 -7.83
C LYS A 48 4.21 0.77 -7.64
N ILE A 49 3.36 0.96 -6.64
CA ILE A 49 2.16 0.12 -6.43
C ILE A 49 1.21 0.27 -7.62
N GLU A 50 0.98 1.49 -8.10
CA GLU A 50 0.19 1.74 -9.31
C GLU A 50 0.80 1.02 -10.52
N ALA A 51 2.09 1.19 -10.80
CA ALA A 51 2.74 0.60 -11.96
C ALA A 51 2.80 -0.95 -11.92
N ASN A 52 2.99 -1.53 -10.73
CA ASN A 52 3.13 -2.98 -10.57
C ASN A 52 1.78 -3.70 -10.60
N TYR A 53 0.75 -3.12 -9.97
CA TYR A 53 -0.53 -3.78 -9.77
C TYR A 53 -1.63 -3.33 -10.74
N CYS A 54 -1.48 -2.15 -11.33
CA CYS A 54 -2.31 -1.68 -12.44
C CYS A 54 -1.45 -1.53 -13.70
N PRO A 55 -0.95 -2.65 -14.28
CA PRO A 55 -0.34 -2.56 -15.59
C PRO A 55 -1.34 -1.90 -16.53
N LYS A 56 -0.90 -0.84 -17.23
CA LYS A 56 -1.70 -0.24 -18.30
C LYS A 56 -2.26 -1.36 -19.15
N PRO A 57 -3.56 -1.36 -19.50
CA PRO A 57 -4.12 -2.36 -20.37
C PRO A 57 -3.30 -2.34 -21.66
N THR A 58 -2.41 -3.32 -21.79
CA THR A 58 -1.74 -3.62 -23.04
C THR A 58 -2.82 -4.32 -23.82
N HIS A 59 -3.67 -3.54 -24.48
CA HIS A 59 -4.37 -4.04 -25.66
C HIS A 59 -3.32 -4.29 -26.73
N SER A 60 -2.47 -5.30 -26.51
CA SER A 60 -1.74 -6.00 -27.55
C SER A 60 -2.71 -6.98 -28.19
N GLY A 61 -3.87 -6.46 -28.63
CA GLY A 61 -4.68 -7.15 -29.62
C GLY A 61 -3.91 -7.05 -30.92
N SER A 62 -3.12 -8.08 -31.23
CA SER A 62 -2.69 -8.31 -32.62
C SER A 62 -3.96 -8.24 -33.45
N SER A 63 -4.07 -7.21 -34.29
CA SER A 63 -5.17 -7.05 -35.22
C SER A 63 -5.03 -8.13 -36.30
N ASN A 64 -5.33 -9.37 -35.95
CA ASN A 64 -5.66 -10.39 -36.91
C ASN A 64 -7.10 -10.10 -37.34
N GLY A 65 -7.23 -9.10 -38.22
CA GLY A 65 -8.44 -8.88 -38.98
C GLY A 65 -8.75 -10.15 -39.76
N VAL A 66 -9.65 -10.96 -39.21
CA VAL A 66 -10.41 -11.95 -39.95
C VAL A 66 -11.61 -11.21 -40.52
N VAL A 67 -11.59 -10.94 -41.82
CA VAL A 67 -12.68 -11.07 -42.80
C VAL A 67 -12.14 -10.86 -44.20
#